data_AF-J3HCP1-F1
#
_entry.id   AF-J3HCP1-F1
#
_cell.length_a   1.000
_cell.length_b   1.000
_cell.length_c   1.000
_cell.angle_alpha   90.00
_cell.angle_beta   90.00
_cell.angle_gamma   90.00
#
_symmetry.space_group_name_H-M   'P 1'
#
loop_
_entity.id
_entity.type
_entity.pdbx_description
1 polymer ?
#
loop_
_entity_poly.entity_id
_entity_poly.type
_entity_poly.pdbx_seq_one_letter_code
_entity_poly.pdbx_strand_id
1 'polypeptide(L)'
;MAIPSFDTGRRQQQSINPRILVLEIRDRACVEDPPIGWVIVEREEVYKRDPSGKICEASIRLSYQRITTRASSFENGHGEFNGSYSSHFNAVSLTSSSMSNGSVYLSLPELNGQRIGTYLMNVIVEWVQQWPDASVNSIQLLSGQARGDNKARRNRFYEQFGLIFDYHDSAQREGSSRPMLVQGLSVVETWQENIFEHRMFGYLAEQLSEAESAQLKLGTLNHAFADLLAEQKKAEARPLRWAVRRLYGQHSGAVIAGGALAIFASLLCFKMG
;
A
#
# COMPACT_ATOMS: atom_id res chain seq x y z
N MET A 1 -8.97 -22.79 -15.85
CA MET A 1 -9.77 -22.62 -14.63
C MET A 1 -9.07 -21.58 -13.78
N ALA A 2 -9.75 -20.48 -13.44
CA ALA A 2 -9.21 -19.46 -12.53
C ALA A 2 -9.33 -19.94 -11.08
N ILE A 3 -8.44 -19.46 -10.20
CA ILE A 3 -8.51 -19.73 -8.76
C ILE A 3 -9.70 -18.94 -8.19
N PRO A 4 -10.71 -19.57 -7.56
CA PRO A 4 -11.91 -18.89 -7.09
C PRO A 4 -11.64 -17.71 -6.15
N SER A 5 -10.58 -17.78 -5.33
CA SER A 5 -10.20 -16.71 -4.41
C SER A 5 -9.62 -15.46 -5.09
N PHE A 6 -9.22 -15.57 -6.37
CA PHE A 6 -8.66 -14.46 -7.15
C PHE A 6 -9.59 -13.95 -8.24
N ASP A 7 -10.74 -14.60 -8.43
CA ASP A 7 -11.69 -14.26 -9.48
C ASP A 7 -12.83 -13.36 -8.96
N THR A 8 -13.42 -12.56 -9.84
CA THR A 8 -14.64 -11.81 -9.56
C THR A 8 -15.83 -12.73 -9.79
N GLY A 9 -16.40 -13.25 -8.72
CA GLY A 9 -17.67 -13.98 -8.80
C GLY A 9 -18.81 -13.07 -9.26
N ARG A 10 -19.79 -13.60 -9.98
CA ARG A 10 -21.10 -12.95 -10.17
C ARG A 10 -22.11 -13.61 -9.24
N ARG A 11 -22.74 -12.82 -8.36
CA ARG A 11 -23.92 -13.27 -7.60
C ARG A 11 -25.06 -12.29 -7.91
N GLN A 12 -26.12 -12.80 -8.53
CA GLN A 12 -27.35 -12.05 -8.82
C GLN A 12 -27.10 -10.66 -9.45
N GLN A 13 -26.39 -10.63 -10.59
CA GLN A 13 -26.10 -9.39 -11.36
C GLN A 13 -25.22 -8.32 -10.69
N GLN A 14 -24.76 -8.53 -9.47
CA GLN A 14 -23.71 -7.70 -8.87
C GLN A 14 -22.34 -8.40 -8.99
N SER A 15 -21.32 -7.63 -9.37
CA SER A 15 -19.94 -8.08 -9.31
C SER A 15 -19.56 -8.22 -7.85
N ILE A 16 -19.16 -9.41 -7.42
CA ILE A 16 -18.60 -9.59 -6.09
C ILE A 16 -17.17 -9.06 -6.16
N ASN A 17 -16.79 -8.18 -5.24
CA ASN A 17 -15.40 -7.77 -5.08
C ASN A 17 -14.51 -9.01 -4.90
N PRO A 18 -13.27 -9.01 -5.43
CA PRO A 18 -12.36 -10.14 -5.28
C PRO A 18 -12.23 -10.52 -3.81
N ARG A 19 -12.19 -11.83 -3.52
CA ARG A 19 -12.02 -12.32 -2.15
C ARG A 19 -10.70 -11.82 -1.54
N ILE A 20 -9.66 -11.68 -2.36
CA ILE A 20 -8.34 -11.22 -1.91
C ILE A 20 -7.89 -10.01 -2.72
N LEU A 21 -7.53 -8.95 -2.01
CA LEU A 21 -6.98 -7.70 -2.55
C LEU A 21 -5.60 -7.42 -1.96
N VAL A 22 -4.76 -6.73 -2.73
CA VAL A 22 -3.52 -6.12 -2.27
C VAL A 22 -3.74 -4.62 -2.24
N LEU A 23 -3.60 -4.02 -1.06
CA LEU A 23 -3.67 -2.57 -0.88
C LEU A 23 -2.25 -2.02 -0.99
N GLU A 24 -2.03 -1.13 -1.95
CA GLU A 24 -0.86 -0.26 -1.99
C GLU A 24 -1.14 0.97 -1.13
N ILE A 25 -0.29 1.22 -0.14
CA ILE A 25 -0.43 2.32 0.80
C ILE A 25 0.61 3.38 0.46
N ARG A 26 0.14 4.58 0.12
CA ARG A 26 0.98 5.77 -0.04
C ARG A 26 0.84 6.69 1.17
N ASP A 27 1.86 7.50 1.40
CA ASP A 27 1.78 8.50 2.46
C ASP A 27 0.74 9.56 2.08
N ARG A 28 -0.26 9.76 2.93
CA ARG A 28 -1.28 10.79 2.75
C ARG A 28 -0.70 12.21 2.58
N ALA A 29 0.51 12.47 3.07
CA ALA A 29 1.17 13.77 2.93
C ALA A 29 1.88 13.94 1.57
N CYS A 30 2.31 12.83 0.97
CA CYS A 30 3.11 12.81 -0.26
C CYS A 30 2.67 11.63 -1.16
N VAL A 31 1.47 11.71 -1.73
CA VAL A 31 0.87 10.60 -2.52
C VAL A 31 1.64 10.31 -3.81
N GLU A 32 2.40 11.28 -4.33
CA GLU A 32 3.23 11.11 -5.52
C GLU A 32 4.52 10.30 -5.25
N ASP A 33 4.91 10.14 -3.99
CA ASP A 33 6.07 9.36 -3.61
C ASP A 33 5.80 7.85 -3.77
N PRO A 34 6.87 7.02 -3.85
CA PRO A 34 6.71 5.57 -3.87
C PRO A 34 5.89 5.05 -2.67
N PRO A 35 5.20 3.91 -2.82
CA PRO A 35 4.40 3.34 -1.75
C PRO A 35 5.23 3.07 -0.48
N ILE A 36 4.63 3.39 0.67
CA ILE A 36 5.23 3.19 1.99
C ILE A 36 4.93 1.81 2.58
N GLY A 37 4.02 1.06 1.97
CA GLY A 37 3.76 -0.32 2.33
C GLY A 37 2.64 -0.97 1.53
N TRP A 38 2.51 -2.28 1.72
CA TRP A 38 1.45 -3.08 1.10
C TRP A 38 0.74 -3.93 2.16
N VAL A 39 -0.57 -4.08 2.03
CA VAL A 39 -1.41 -4.88 2.93
C VAL A 39 -2.29 -5.80 2.12
N ILE A 40 -2.25 -7.10 2.40
CA ILE A 40 -3.20 -8.06 1.84
C ILE A 40 -4.47 -8.00 2.68
N VAL A 41 -5.63 -7.99 2.03
CA VAL A 41 -6.93 -8.10 2.69
C VAL A 41 -7.71 -9.26 2.07
N GLU A 42 -8.21 -10.15 2.92
CA GLU A 42 -9.15 -11.21 2.55
C GLU A 42 -10.54 -10.90 3.10
N ARG A 43 -11.55 -10.98 2.24
CA ARG A 43 -12.97 -10.80 2.56
C ARG A 43 -13.69 -12.13 2.57
N GLU A 44 -14.19 -12.54 3.73
CA GLU A 44 -15.05 -13.71 3.88
C GLU A 44 -16.46 -13.28 4.29
N GLU A 45 -17.47 -13.85 3.64
CA GLU A 45 -18.87 -13.62 3.99
C GLU A 45 -19.61 -14.93 4.21
N VAL A 46 -20.40 -14.99 5.28
CA VAL A 46 -21.24 -16.13 5.62
C VAL A 46 -22.68 -15.67 5.72
N TYR A 47 -23.60 -16.38 5.06
CA TYR A 47 -25.03 -16.10 5.09
C TYR A 47 -25.78 -17.37 5.51
N LYS A 48 -26.54 -17.28 6.60
CA LYS A 48 -27.49 -18.30 7.00
C LYS A 48 -28.88 -17.88 6.58
N ARG A 49 -29.64 -18.84 6.06
CA ARG A 49 -31.02 -18.64 5.62
C ARG A 49 -31.96 -19.48 6.45
N ASP A 50 -33.14 -18.94 6.72
CA ASP A 50 -34.23 -19.70 7.32
C ASP A 50 -34.86 -20.67 6.30
N PRO A 51 -35.80 -21.54 6.70
CA PRO A 51 -36.50 -22.44 5.78
C PRO A 51 -37.29 -21.72 4.65
N SER A 52 -37.60 -20.43 4.82
CA SER A 52 -38.24 -19.62 3.77
C SER A 52 -37.25 -19.08 2.72
N GLY A 53 -35.95 -19.28 2.95
CA GLY A 53 -34.88 -18.80 2.07
C GLY A 53 -34.45 -17.36 2.35
N LYS A 54 -35.05 -16.68 3.35
CA LYS A 54 -34.67 -15.33 3.78
C LYS A 54 -33.42 -15.39 4.64
N ILE A 55 -32.54 -14.40 4.50
CA ILE A 55 -31.32 -14.30 5.32
C ILE A 55 -31.73 -14.04 6.78
N CYS A 56 -31.37 -14.98 7.66
CA CYS A 56 -31.65 -14.87 9.08
C CYS A 56 -30.45 -14.34 9.89
N GLU A 57 -29.24 -14.73 9.48
CA GLU A 57 -27.97 -14.23 10.02
C GLU A 57 -26.99 -14.04 8.87
N ALA A 58 -26.15 -13.02 8.97
CA ALA A 58 -25.02 -12.85 8.08
C ALA A 58 -23.79 -12.33 8.84
N SER A 59 -22.60 -12.64 8.35
CA SER A 59 -21.36 -12.07 8.86
C SER A 59 -20.38 -11.78 7.74
N ILE A 60 -19.56 -10.77 7.95
CA ILE A 60 -18.41 -10.42 7.13
C ILE A 60 -17.17 -10.39 8.02
N ARG A 61 -16.06 -10.96 7.52
CA ARG A 61 -14.74 -10.87 8.11
C ARG A 61 -13.76 -10.33 7.07
N LEU A 62 -13.00 -9.33 7.47
CA LEU A 62 -11.90 -8.78 6.71
C LEU A 62 -10.61 -9.08 7.46
N SER A 63 -9.91 -10.14 7.03
CA SER A 63 -8.60 -10.49 7.56
C SER A 63 -7.55 -9.66 6.82
N TYR A 64 -6.63 -9.02 7.53
CA TYR A 64 -5.56 -8.23 6.91
C TYR A 64 -4.18 -8.66 7.36
N GLN A 65 -3.19 -8.49 6.49
CA GLN A 65 -1.78 -8.75 6.80
C GLN A 65 -0.84 -7.85 5.99
N ARG A 66 0.10 -7.19 6.65
CA ARG A 66 1.17 -6.41 6.01
C ARG A 66 2.13 -7.33 5.23
N ILE A 67 2.42 -6.97 3.98
CA ILE A 67 3.48 -7.60 3.19
C ILE A 67 4.82 -7.00 3.60
N THR A 68 5.81 -7.84 3.91
CA THR A 68 7.16 -7.41 4.29
C THR A 68 8.21 -8.10 3.43
N THR A 69 9.31 -7.39 3.11
CA THR A 69 10.37 -7.85 2.20
C THR A 69 11.35 -8.83 2.85
N ARG A 70 11.32 -8.96 4.19
CA ARG A 70 12.09 -9.95 4.95
C ARG A 70 11.11 -10.74 5.79
N ALA A 71 11.28 -12.05 5.84
CA ALA A 71 10.64 -12.92 6.81
C ALA A 71 11.17 -12.59 8.21
N SER A 72 10.87 -11.40 8.73
CA SER A 72 11.06 -11.07 10.13
C SER A 72 9.93 -11.75 10.88
N SER A 73 10.28 -12.83 11.58
CA SER A 73 9.45 -13.71 12.39
C SER A 73 8.76 -13.02 13.59
N PHE A 74 8.68 -11.69 13.61
CA PHE A 74 8.12 -10.90 14.71
C PHE A 74 6.81 -10.22 14.27
N GLU A 75 5.75 -11.03 14.24
CA GLU A 75 4.43 -10.81 14.86
C GLU A 75 3.71 -9.44 14.83
N ASN A 76 4.01 -8.48 13.96
CA ASN A 76 3.24 -7.23 13.96
C ASN A 76 2.82 -6.81 12.55
N GLY A 77 1.52 -6.84 12.30
CA GLY A 77 0.95 -6.35 11.05
C GLY A 77 -0.29 -7.08 10.55
N HIS A 78 -1.01 -7.83 11.39
CA HIS A 78 -2.19 -8.57 10.99
C HIS A 78 -3.33 -8.41 12.00
N GLY A 79 -4.53 -8.78 11.57
CA GLY A 79 -5.72 -8.77 12.41
C GLY A 79 -6.98 -8.93 11.58
N GLU A 80 -8.11 -8.61 12.18
CA GLU A 80 -9.41 -8.73 11.52
C GLU A 80 -10.36 -7.59 11.87
N PHE A 81 -11.23 -7.27 10.92
CA PHE A 81 -12.40 -6.45 11.10
C PHE A 81 -13.62 -7.33 10.86
N ASN A 82 -14.61 -7.28 11.75
CA ASN A 82 -15.79 -8.14 11.68
C ASN A 82 -17.06 -7.30 11.66
N GLY A 83 -18.03 -7.73 10.85
CA GLY A 83 -19.40 -7.23 10.88
C GLY A 83 -20.40 -8.38 10.89
N SER A 84 -21.60 -8.11 11.36
CA SER A 84 -22.68 -9.10 11.37
C SER A 84 -24.07 -8.47 11.27
N TYR A 85 -25.04 -9.28 10.88
CA TYR A 85 -26.46 -8.98 10.83
C TYR A 85 -27.24 -10.11 11.50
N SER A 86 -28.26 -9.75 12.27
CA SER A 86 -29.23 -10.69 12.82
C SER A 86 -30.65 -10.19 12.55
N SER A 87 -31.42 -11.00 11.84
CA SER A 87 -32.84 -10.76 11.62
C SER A 87 -33.67 -10.84 12.91
N HIS A 88 -33.24 -11.67 13.88
CA HIS A 88 -33.94 -11.84 15.16
C HIS A 88 -33.99 -10.53 15.96
N PHE A 89 -32.87 -9.80 15.97
CA PHE A 89 -32.78 -8.49 16.61
C PHE A 89 -33.08 -7.33 15.66
N ASN A 90 -33.26 -7.62 14.35
CA ASN A 90 -33.25 -6.65 13.27
C ASN A 90 -32.11 -5.62 13.42
N ALA A 91 -30.90 -6.14 13.64
CA ALA A 91 -29.74 -5.33 14.00
C ALA A 91 -28.47 -5.78 13.29
N VAL A 92 -27.53 -4.85 13.13
CA VAL A 92 -26.18 -5.09 12.61
C VAL A 92 -25.13 -4.71 13.65
N SER A 93 -23.99 -5.38 13.62
CA SER A 93 -22.78 -5.00 14.36
C SER A 93 -21.70 -4.61 13.37
N LEU A 94 -21.04 -3.48 13.59
CA LEU A 94 -19.93 -3.00 12.76
C LEU A 94 -18.56 -3.50 13.23
N THR A 95 -18.51 -4.17 14.38
CA THR A 95 -17.25 -4.50 15.06
C THR A 95 -17.18 -5.94 15.57
N SER A 96 -18.23 -6.74 15.37
CA SER A 96 -18.32 -8.12 15.87
C SER A 96 -18.97 -9.02 14.83
N SER A 97 -18.53 -10.28 14.83
CA SER A 97 -19.13 -11.37 14.04
C SER A 97 -20.46 -11.86 14.62
N SER A 98 -20.92 -11.28 15.73
CA SER A 98 -22.25 -11.53 16.32
C SER A 98 -22.82 -10.23 16.93
N MET A 99 -24.02 -10.30 17.52
CA MET A 99 -24.65 -9.18 18.22
C MET A 99 -24.01 -8.86 19.59
N SER A 100 -22.88 -9.51 19.93
CA SER A 100 -22.07 -9.13 21.08
C SER A 100 -21.33 -7.81 20.86
N ASN A 101 -20.87 -7.21 21.96
CA ASN A 101 -19.92 -6.10 21.90
C ASN A 101 -18.64 -6.57 21.20
N GLY A 102 -18.23 -5.81 20.18
CA GLY A 102 -17.00 -6.04 19.44
C GLY A 102 -15.89 -5.10 19.86
N SER A 103 -14.71 -5.34 19.31
CA SER A 103 -13.56 -4.47 19.51
C SER A 103 -12.75 -4.42 18.24
N VAL A 104 -12.35 -3.23 17.82
CA VAL A 104 -11.52 -3.02 16.63
C VAL A 104 -10.11 -2.68 17.07
N TYR A 105 -9.15 -3.48 16.61
CA TYR A 105 -7.74 -3.24 16.79
C TYR A 105 -7.05 -3.23 15.43
N LEU A 106 -6.27 -2.17 15.18
CA LEU A 106 -5.44 -2.06 13.99
C LEU A 106 -3.99 -1.88 14.43
N SER A 107 -3.21 -2.95 14.25
CA SER A 107 -1.77 -2.94 14.53
C SER A 107 -1.01 -3.13 13.24
N LEU A 108 -0.69 -2.01 12.59
CA LEU A 108 0.17 -1.96 11.41
C LEU A 108 1.28 -0.96 11.71
N PRO A 109 2.41 -1.41 12.33
CA PRO A 109 3.55 -0.54 12.59
C PRO A 109 3.93 0.23 11.32
N GLU A 110 4.32 1.50 11.49
CA GLU A 110 4.73 2.42 10.41
C GLU A 110 3.62 2.84 9.43
N LEU A 111 2.44 2.22 9.46
CA LEU A 111 1.29 2.57 8.60
C LEU A 111 0.13 3.21 9.37
N ASN A 112 0.36 3.57 10.64
CA ASN A 112 -0.63 4.23 11.47
C ASN A 112 -1.05 5.59 10.88
N GLY A 113 -2.36 5.85 10.83
CA GLY A 113 -2.90 7.11 10.33
C GLY A 113 -3.02 7.21 8.81
N GLN A 114 -2.65 6.17 8.06
CA GLN A 114 -2.72 6.11 6.59
C GLN A 114 -4.06 5.60 6.07
N ARG A 115 -5.17 5.91 6.78
CA ARG A 115 -6.57 5.58 6.43
C ARG A 115 -6.94 4.10 6.29
N ILE A 116 -6.03 3.15 6.55
CA ILE A 116 -6.29 1.70 6.44
C ILE A 116 -7.50 1.24 7.27
N GLY A 117 -7.62 1.70 8.52
CA GLY A 117 -8.79 1.38 9.34
C GLY A 117 -10.09 1.94 8.77
N THR A 118 -10.03 3.12 8.15
CA THR A 118 -11.19 3.74 7.48
C THR A 118 -11.59 2.92 6.26
N TYR A 119 -10.64 2.48 5.44
CA TYR A 119 -10.89 1.54 4.35
C TYR A 119 -11.60 0.26 4.82
N LEU A 120 -11.03 -0.44 5.81
CA LEU A 120 -11.59 -1.70 6.31
C LEU A 120 -12.99 -1.53 6.90
N MET A 121 -13.23 -0.45 7.64
CA MET A 121 -14.57 -0.15 8.16
C MET A 121 -15.54 0.26 7.06
N ASN A 122 -15.08 0.99 6.05
CA ASN A 122 -15.92 1.38 4.91
C ASN A 122 -16.48 0.16 4.19
N VAL A 123 -15.67 -0.88 3.99
CA VAL A 123 -16.12 -2.16 3.42
C VAL A 123 -17.22 -2.82 4.28
N ILE A 124 -17.13 -2.75 5.62
CA ILE A 124 -18.18 -3.25 6.52
C ILE A 124 -19.45 -2.39 6.41
N VAL A 125 -19.30 -1.05 6.39
CA VAL A 125 -20.42 -0.11 6.28
C VAL A 125 -21.19 -0.32 4.98
N GLU A 126 -20.49 -0.43 3.85
CA GLU A 126 -21.09 -0.76 2.55
C GLU A 126 -21.78 -2.13 2.59
N TRP A 127 -21.17 -3.12 3.26
CA TRP A 127 -21.78 -4.45 3.38
C TRP A 127 -23.08 -4.44 4.19
N VAL A 128 -23.15 -3.71 5.31
CA VAL A 128 -24.37 -3.66 6.13
C VAL A 128 -25.50 -2.88 5.48
N GLN A 129 -25.22 -1.98 4.53
CA GLN A 129 -26.23 -1.19 3.80
C GLN A 129 -27.27 -2.02 3.05
N GLN A 130 -27.04 -3.33 2.88
CA GLN A 130 -28.04 -4.27 2.39
C GLN A 130 -29.28 -4.39 3.31
N TRP A 131 -29.18 -3.95 4.58
CA TRP A 131 -30.26 -3.92 5.57
C TRP A 131 -30.49 -2.50 6.10
N PRO A 132 -31.03 -1.56 5.29
CA PRO A 132 -31.11 -0.14 5.64
C PRO A 132 -31.96 0.15 6.88
N ASP A 133 -32.99 -0.68 7.10
CA ASP A 133 -33.94 -0.56 8.23
C ASP A 133 -33.48 -1.27 9.51
N ALA A 134 -32.31 -1.92 9.48
CA ALA A 134 -31.76 -2.55 10.68
C ALA A 134 -31.15 -1.50 11.61
N SER A 135 -31.23 -1.76 12.92
CA SER A 135 -30.58 -0.92 13.92
C SER A 135 -29.08 -1.21 13.99
N VAL A 136 -28.25 -0.19 14.14
CA VAL A 136 -26.83 -0.35 14.41
C VAL A 136 -26.65 -0.66 15.89
N ASN A 137 -26.01 -1.79 16.21
CA ASN A 137 -25.69 -2.17 17.58
C ASN A 137 -24.77 -1.13 18.21
N SER A 138 -25.02 -0.79 19.48
CA SER A 138 -24.33 0.32 20.13
C SER A 138 -22.83 0.03 20.26
N ILE A 139 -22.01 0.98 19.83
CA ILE A 139 -20.56 0.94 19.99
C ILE A 139 -20.20 1.55 21.33
N GLN A 140 -19.49 0.79 22.15
CA GLN A 140 -19.00 1.26 23.44
C GLN A 140 -17.55 1.72 23.33
N LEU A 141 -17.29 2.94 23.78
CA LEU A 141 -15.96 3.48 23.95
C LEU A 141 -15.53 3.22 25.39
N LEU A 142 -14.45 2.46 25.56
CA LEU A 142 -13.90 2.16 26.89
C LEU A 142 -12.73 3.08 27.21
N SER A 143 -12.68 3.61 28.43
CA SER A 143 -11.63 4.53 28.87
C SER A 143 -10.23 3.89 28.87
N GLY A 144 -10.13 2.58 29.12
CA GLY A 144 -8.87 1.82 29.04
C GLY A 144 -8.21 1.83 27.65
N GLN A 145 -9.00 2.06 26.59
CA GLN A 145 -8.52 2.15 25.20
C GLN A 145 -8.16 3.59 24.79
N ALA A 146 -8.45 4.60 25.62
CA ALA A 146 -8.25 6.01 25.32
C ALA A 146 -6.91 6.56 25.85
N ARG A 147 -5.78 5.93 25.48
CA ARG A 147 -4.43 6.36 25.90
C ARG A 147 -3.82 7.39 24.92
N GLY A 148 -3.35 8.52 25.44
CA GLY A 148 -2.70 9.58 24.66
C GLY A 148 -3.53 10.04 23.46
N ASP A 149 -2.89 10.20 22.30
CA ASP A 149 -3.52 10.65 21.06
C ASP A 149 -4.52 9.64 20.47
N ASN A 150 -4.53 8.39 20.95
CA ASN A 150 -5.46 7.37 20.47
C ASN A 150 -6.92 7.76 20.71
N LYS A 151 -7.21 8.51 21.78
CA LYS A 151 -8.58 8.94 22.10
C LYS A 151 -9.22 9.72 20.96
N ALA A 152 -8.59 10.84 20.57
CA ALA A 152 -9.12 11.72 19.54
C ALA A 152 -9.19 11.01 18.17
N ARG A 153 -8.19 10.17 17.87
CA ARG A 153 -8.16 9.37 16.65
C ARG A 153 -9.29 8.33 16.60
N ARG A 154 -9.52 7.58 17.69
CA ARG A 154 -10.58 6.57 17.81
C ARG A 154 -11.97 7.18 17.71
N ASN A 155 -12.22 8.29 18.41
CA ASN A 155 -13.54 8.92 18.40
C ASN A 155 -13.87 9.43 16.99
N ARG A 156 -12.93 10.17 16.37
CA ARG A 156 -13.06 10.64 14.97
C ARG A 156 -13.26 9.48 13.99
N PHE A 157 -12.57 8.35 14.22
CA PHE A 157 -12.68 7.17 13.38
C PHE A 157 -14.10 6.62 13.29
N TYR A 158 -14.88 6.66 14.37
CA TYR A 158 -16.28 6.26 14.34
C TYR A 158 -17.20 7.39 13.87
N GLU A 159 -16.97 8.62 14.33
CA GLU A 159 -17.82 9.78 14.04
C GLU A 159 -17.90 10.09 12.53
N GLN A 160 -16.84 9.84 11.76
CA GLN A 160 -16.86 10.02 10.30
C GLN A 160 -17.86 9.11 9.57
N PHE A 161 -18.28 7.99 10.18
CA PHE A 161 -19.31 7.10 9.62
C PHE A 161 -20.73 7.52 10.04
N GLY A 162 -20.90 8.70 10.65
CA GLY A 162 -22.20 9.23 11.10
C GLY A 162 -22.61 8.82 12.52
N LEU A 163 -21.76 8.08 13.24
CA LEU A 163 -22.01 7.68 14.62
C LEU A 163 -21.88 8.87 15.57
N ILE A 164 -22.86 9.05 16.45
CA ILE A 164 -22.85 10.10 17.48
C ILE A 164 -22.73 9.42 18.85
N PHE A 165 -21.83 9.90 19.70
CA PHE A 165 -21.59 9.33 21.02
C PHE A 165 -22.13 10.23 22.14
N ASP A 166 -22.78 9.60 23.11
CA ASP A 166 -23.03 10.19 24.42
C ASP A 166 -21.84 9.82 25.33
N TYR A 167 -20.97 10.80 25.57
CA TYR A 167 -19.78 10.63 26.40
C TYR A 167 -20.15 10.67 27.88
N HIS A 168 -19.62 9.72 28.66
CA HIS A 168 -19.87 9.62 30.10
C HIS A 168 -18.84 10.39 30.94
N ASP A 169 -17.72 10.78 30.34
CA ASP A 169 -16.72 11.63 30.97
C ASP A 169 -16.44 12.91 30.17
N SER A 170 -16.13 13.99 30.87
CA SER A 170 -15.79 15.28 30.25
C SER A 170 -14.54 15.20 29.34
N ALA A 171 -13.68 14.21 29.60
CA ALA A 171 -12.51 13.95 28.78
C ALA A 171 -12.82 13.13 27.51
N GLN A 172 -14.06 12.65 27.30
CA GLN A 172 -14.51 11.88 26.14
C GLN A 172 -13.72 10.58 25.91
N ARG A 173 -13.28 9.93 26.98
CA ARG A 173 -12.57 8.65 26.96
C ARG A 173 -13.55 7.48 26.90
N GLU A 174 -14.75 7.64 27.44
CA GLU A 174 -15.78 6.60 27.45
C GLU A 174 -17.17 7.14 27.12
N GLY A 175 -18.01 6.26 26.60
CA GLY A 175 -19.35 6.60 26.14
C GLY A 175 -19.95 5.50 25.28
N SER A 176 -21.18 5.72 24.84
CA SER A 176 -21.91 4.79 23.98
C SER A 176 -22.45 5.52 22.76
N SER A 177 -22.46 4.85 21.60
CA SER A 177 -23.08 5.42 20.41
C SER A 177 -24.60 5.46 20.60
N ARG A 178 -25.22 6.55 20.15
CA ARG A 178 -26.67 6.70 20.11
C ARG A 178 -27.30 5.67 19.19
N PRO A 179 -28.55 5.24 19.46
CA PRO A 179 -29.30 4.41 18.54
C PRO A 179 -29.44 5.10 17.17
N MET A 180 -29.18 4.35 16.11
CA MET A 180 -29.38 4.78 14.73
C MET A 180 -29.68 3.59 13.83
N LEU A 181 -30.26 3.87 12.66
CA LEU A 181 -30.46 2.89 11.61
C LEU A 181 -29.26 2.86 10.66
N VAL A 182 -29.08 1.74 9.96
CA VAL A 182 -28.03 1.56 8.94
C VAL A 182 -28.10 2.63 7.86
N GLN A 183 -29.30 3.01 7.42
CA GLN A 183 -29.47 4.09 6.42
C GLN A 183 -28.88 5.45 6.84
N GLY A 184 -28.63 5.65 8.14
CA GLY A 184 -27.97 6.85 8.65
C GLY A 184 -26.44 6.79 8.62
N LEU A 185 -25.84 5.64 8.30
CA LEU A 185 -24.39 5.50 8.19
C LEU A 185 -23.87 6.21 6.93
N SER A 186 -22.71 6.83 7.06
CA SER A 186 -22.03 7.52 5.96
C SER A 186 -20.90 6.65 5.41
N VAL A 187 -20.83 6.52 4.08
CA VAL A 187 -19.66 5.95 3.39
C VAL A 187 -18.56 7.02 3.39
N VAL A 188 -17.32 6.62 3.68
CA VAL A 188 -16.18 7.52 3.77
C VAL A 188 -15.21 7.17 2.65
N GLU A 189 -15.09 8.02 1.63
CA GLU A 189 -14.26 7.75 0.45
C GLU A 189 -12.84 8.33 0.54
N THR A 190 -12.53 9.10 1.59
CA THR A 190 -11.21 9.77 1.72
C THR A 190 -10.01 8.80 1.74
N TRP A 191 -10.24 7.50 1.98
CA TRP A 191 -9.20 6.49 1.87
C TRP A 191 -8.67 6.33 0.44
N GLN A 192 -9.49 6.61 -0.59
CA GLN A 192 -9.12 6.49 -2.01
C GLN A 192 -8.01 7.46 -2.41
N GLU A 193 -7.80 8.52 -1.63
CA GLU A 193 -6.75 9.50 -1.90
C GLU A 193 -5.33 8.92 -1.73
N ASN A 194 -5.12 7.87 -0.93
CA ASN A 194 -3.79 7.33 -0.65
C ASN A 194 -3.70 5.80 -0.57
N ILE A 195 -4.81 5.10 -0.79
CA ILE A 195 -4.87 3.64 -0.83
C ILE A 195 -5.35 3.22 -2.22
N PHE A 196 -4.57 2.36 -2.87
CA PHE A 196 -4.89 1.83 -4.19
C PHE A 196 -5.13 0.32 -4.09
N GLU A 197 -6.27 -0.12 -4.62
CA GLU A 197 -6.63 -1.54 -4.65
C GLU A 197 -6.05 -2.23 -5.87
N HIS A 198 -5.34 -3.33 -5.63
CA HIS A 198 -4.83 -4.21 -6.66
C HIS A 198 -5.44 -5.60 -6.53
N ARG A 199 -5.79 -6.20 -7.66
CA ARG A 199 -6.18 -7.61 -7.71
C ARG A 199 -4.94 -8.46 -7.50
N MET A 200 -4.99 -9.41 -6.56
CA MET A 200 -3.83 -10.23 -6.18
C MET A 200 -3.10 -10.85 -7.39
N PHE A 201 -3.85 -11.48 -8.31
CA PHE A 201 -3.22 -12.11 -9.47
C PHE A 201 -2.58 -11.09 -10.43
N GLY A 202 -3.25 -9.96 -10.67
CA GLY A 202 -2.71 -8.89 -11.52
C GLY A 202 -1.45 -8.28 -10.92
N TYR A 203 -1.49 -8.00 -9.62
CA TYR A 203 -0.36 -7.50 -8.85
C TYR A 203 0.85 -8.45 -8.92
N LEU A 204 0.65 -9.75 -8.69
CA LEU A 204 1.72 -10.74 -8.77
C LEU A 204 2.32 -10.86 -10.18
N ALA A 205 1.50 -10.80 -11.22
CA ALA A 205 1.95 -10.85 -12.60
C ALA A 205 2.81 -9.62 -12.96
N GLU A 206 2.39 -8.43 -12.53
CA GLU A 206 3.15 -7.19 -12.70
C GLU A 206 4.49 -7.24 -11.95
N GLN A 207 4.47 -7.64 -10.67
CA GLN A 207 5.68 -7.77 -9.87
C GLN A 207 6.67 -8.79 -10.45
N LEU A 208 6.19 -9.90 -11.02
CA LEU A 208 7.05 -10.88 -11.70
C LEU A 208 7.68 -10.28 -12.96
N SER A 209 6.88 -9.57 -13.78
CA SER A 209 7.38 -8.92 -15.00
C SER A 209 8.41 -7.83 -14.70
N GLU A 210 8.17 -7.03 -13.65
CA GLU A 210 9.11 -6.02 -13.18
C GLU A 210 10.42 -6.66 -12.71
N ALA A 211 10.35 -7.74 -11.94
CA ALA A 211 11.52 -8.47 -11.46
C ALA A 211 12.36 -9.05 -12.61
N GLU A 212 11.72 -9.66 -13.62
CA GLU A 212 12.40 -10.17 -14.82
C GLU A 212 13.09 -9.03 -15.59
N SER A 213 12.39 -7.91 -15.79
CA SER A 213 12.94 -6.74 -16.48
C SER A 213 14.15 -6.13 -15.74
N ALA A 214 14.10 -6.11 -14.41
CA ALA A 214 15.19 -5.61 -13.57
C ALA A 214 16.40 -6.54 -13.64
N GLN A 215 16.20 -7.87 -13.63
CA GLN A 215 17.28 -8.85 -13.78
C GLN A 215 17.99 -8.72 -15.14
N LEU A 216 17.23 -8.53 -16.22
CA LEU A 216 17.81 -8.29 -17.56
C LEU A 216 18.66 -7.02 -17.58
N LYS A 217 18.14 -5.90 -17.04
CA LYS A 217 18.89 -4.64 -16.95
C LYS A 217 20.18 -4.79 -16.14
N LEU A 218 20.13 -5.49 -15.01
CA LEU A 218 21.32 -5.79 -14.21
C LEU A 218 22.35 -6.60 -14.98
N GLY A 219 21.91 -7.61 -15.76
CA GLY A 219 22.77 -8.38 -16.64
C GLY A 219 23.49 -7.49 -17.67
N THR A 220 22.75 -6.62 -18.37
CA THR A 220 23.32 -5.69 -19.35
C THR A 220 24.31 -4.72 -18.71
N LEU A 221 23.99 -4.15 -17.55
CA LEU A 221 24.88 -3.24 -16.83
C LEU A 221 26.15 -3.95 -16.36
N ASN A 222 26.05 -5.18 -15.86
CA ASN A 222 27.20 -5.96 -15.44
C ASN A 222 28.14 -6.28 -16.61
N HIS A 223 27.59 -6.62 -17.79
CA HIS A 223 28.40 -6.80 -19.00
C HIS A 223 29.10 -5.51 -19.42
N ALA A 224 28.37 -4.40 -19.49
CA ALA A 224 28.96 -3.10 -19.82
C ALA A 224 30.06 -2.69 -18.83
N PHE A 225 29.86 -2.94 -17.54
CA PHE A 225 30.87 -2.69 -16.51
C PHE A 225 32.12 -3.57 -16.71
N ALA A 226 31.94 -4.86 -17.02
CA ALA A 226 33.05 -5.76 -17.30
C ALA A 226 33.85 -5.32 -18.55
N ASP A 227 33.16 -4.88 -19.60
CA ASP A 227 33.78 -4.37 -20.82
C ASP A 227 34.59 -3.10 -20.56
N LEU A 228 34.01 -2.13 -19.84
CA LEU A 228 34.71 -0.90 -19.43
C LEU A 228 35.93 -1.19 -18.56
N LEU A 229 35.82 -2.15 -17.64
CA LEU A 229 36.92 -2.55 -16.78
C LEU A 229 38.03 -3.28 -17.56
N ALA A 230 37.67 -4.07 -18.57
CA ALA A 230 38.63 -4.68 -19.49
C ALA A 230 39.32 -3.63 -20.38
N GLU A 231 38.58 -2.64 -20.88
CA GLU A 231 39.15 -1.51 -21.62
C GLU A 231 40.11 -0.69 -20.77
N GLN A 232 39.73 -0.38 -19.52
CA GLN A 232 40.59 0.32 -18.57
C GLN A 232 41.89 -0.46 -18.33
N LYS A 233 41.82 -1.76 -18.02
CA LYS A 233 43.00 -2.61 -17.82
C LYS A 233 43.91 -2.65 -19.05
N LYS A 234 43.31 -2.76 -20.25
CA LYS A 234 44.07 -2.75 -21.52
C LYS A 234 44.76 -1.40 -21.76
N ALA A 235 44.13 -0.32 -21.35
CA ALA A 235 44.67 1.02 -21.41
C ALA A 235 45.82 1.24 -20.41
N GLU A 236 45.65 0.78 -19.16
CA GLU A 236 46.66 0.83 -18.10
C GLU A 236 47.88 -0.06 -18.39
N ALA A 237 47.70 -1.19 -19.08
CA ALA A 237 48.79 -2.06 -19.53
C ALA A 237 49.71 -1.42 -20.60
N ARG A 238 49.36 -0.23 -21.12
CA ARG A 238 50.18 0.55 -22.08
C ARG A 238 50.36 1.98 -21.58
N PRO A 239 51.06 2.18 -20.45
CA PRO A 239 51.02 3.42 -19.67
C PRO A 239 51.47 4.65 -20.46
N LEU A 240 52.53 4.53 -21.27
CA LEU A 240 53.03 5.64 -22.10
C LEU A 240 52.05 6.05 -23.22
N ARG A 241 51.42 5.08 -23.91
CA ARG A 241 50.46 5.37 -25.00
C ARG A 241 49.15 5.94 -24.47
N TRP A 242 48.72 5.47 -23.29
CA TRP A 242 47.52 5.98 -22.63
C TRP A 242 47.70 7.42 -22.14
N ALA A 243 48.84 7.72 -21.50
CA ALA A 243 49.18 9.08 -21.07
C ALA A 243 49.24 10.07 -22.26
N VAL A 244 49.89 9.68 -23.37
CA VAL A 244 49.96 10.52 -24.58
C VAL A 244 48.57 10.76 -25.18
N ARG A 245 47.71 9.74 -25.29
CA ARG A 245 46.35 9.88 -25.84
C ARG A 245 45.45 10.77 -24.96
N ARG A 246 45.59 10.66 -23.63
CA ARG A 246 44.84 11.48 -22.67
C ARG A 246 45.25 12.96 -22.73
N LEU A 247 46.56 13.22 -22.82
CA LEU A 247 47.10 14.57 -23.02
C LEU A 247 46.66 15.16 -24.37
N TYR A 248 46.63 14.37 -25.45
CA TYR A 248 46.17 14.81 -26.76
C TYR A 248 44.67 15.15 -26.80
N GLY A 249 43.84 14.44 -26.04
CA GLY A 249 42.41 14.72 -25.91
C GLY A 249 42.07 15.94 -25.06
N GLN A 250 42.87 16.24 -24.03
CA GLN A 250 42.71 17.44 -23.18
C GLN A 250 43.36 18.70 -23.78
N HIS A 251 44.38 18.56 -24.63
CA HIS A 251 45.19 19.67 -25.15
C HIS A 251 45.37 19.63 -26.67
N SER A 252 44.34 19.24 -27.43
CA SER A 252 44.40 19.17 -28.90
C SER A 252 44.88 20.49 -29.54
N GLY A 253 44.47 21.63 -28.99
CA GLY A 253 44.94 22.95 -29.44
C GLY A 253 46.42 23.25 -29.13
N ALA A 254 46.92 22.85 -27.95
CA ALA A 254 48.29 23.17 -27.53
C ALA A 254 49.34 22.26 -28.20
N VAL A 255 49.01 21.00 -28.45
CA VAL A 255 49.93 20.06 -29.13
C VAL A 255 50.06 20.40 -30.61
N ILE A 256 48.97 20.81 -31.28
CA ILE A 256 49.01 21.29 -32.66
C ILE A 256 49.80 22.61 -32.75
N ALA A 257 49.59 23.54 -31.82
CA ALA A 257 50.34 24.80 -31.76
C ALA A 257 51.84 24.59 -31.52
N GLY A 258 52.22 23.67 -30.63
CA GLY A 258 53.62 23.31 -30.38
C GLY A 258 54.30 22.64 -31.59
N GLY A 259 53.58 21.75 -32.29
CA GLY A 259 54.07 21.13 -33.52
C GLY A 259 54.24 22.13 -34.67
N ALA A 260 53.31 23.08 -34.81
CA ALA A 260 53.41 24.15 -35.81
C ALA A 260 54.60 25.09 -35.53
N LEU A 261 54.85 25.44 -34.26
CA LEU A 261 56.00 26.26 -33.85
C LEU A 261 57.34 25.55 -34.09
N ALA A 262 57.43 24.25 -33.86
CA ALA A 262 58.64 23.47 -34.13
C ALA A 262 58.96 23.37 -35.63
N ILE A 263 57.93 23.25 -36.48
CA ILE A 263 58.08 23.25 -37.94
C ILE A 263 58.46 24.66 -38.45
N PHE A 264 57.90 25.72 -37.85
CA PHE A 264 58.27 27.10 -38.19
C PHE A 264 59.73 27.40 -37.81
N ALA A 265 60.17 26.96 -36.64
CA ALA A 265 61.55 27.13 -36.18
C ALA A 265 62.55 26.35 -37.04
N SER A 266 62.22 25.14 -37.48
CA SER A 266 63.09 24.35 -38.37
C SER A 266 63.17 24.94 -39.78
N LEU A 267 62.09 25.51 -40.31
CA LEU A 267 62.09 26.26 -41.58
C LEU A 267 62.87 27.57 -41.50
N LEU A 268 62.85 28.26 -40.35
CA LEU A 268 63.65 29.46 -40.10
C LEU A 268 65.15 29.15 -40.00
N CYS A 269 65.53 28.06 -39.33
CA CYS A 269 66.93 27.61 -39.26
C CYS A 269 67.47 27.15 -40.63
N PHE A 270 66.62 26.57 -41.50
CA PHE A 270 67.03 26.12 -42.84
C PHE A 270 67.23 27.26 -43.84
N LYS A 271 66.65 28.45 -43.59
CA LYS A 271 66.78 29.63 -44.46
C LYS A 271 67.95 30.55 -44.06
N MET A 272 68.66 30.25 -42.98
CA MET A 272 69.83 30.99 -42.48
C MET A 272 71.14 30.18 -42.55
N GLY A 273 71.16 29.06 -43.28
CA GLY A 273 72.35 28.24 -43.56
C GLY A 273 72.88 28.43 -44.97
#